data_AF-A0A7C6EEC5-F1
#
_entry.id   AF-A0A7C6EEC5-F1
#
_cell.length_a   1.000
_cell.length_b   1.000
_cell.length_c   1.000
_cell.angle_alpha   90.00
_cell.angle_beta   90.00
_cell.angle_gamma   90.00
#
_symmetry.space_group_name_H-M   'P 1'
#
loop_
_entity.id
_entity.type
_entity.pdbx_description
1 polymer ?
#
loop_
_entity_poly.entity_id
_entity_poly.type
_entity_poly.pdbx_seq_one_letter_code
_entity_poly.pdbx_strand_id
1 'polypeptide(L)'
;MEQIMKNYIKVYGIVLTFLLLNYSISLAESEPNNELAQATALSINSSDNGSLTYSDTYDWWKIILPKDGNIKIETYSDAGLNVDLYLYDTDGSTRIDYGHQTGAYEVVNYENIKSGTYYILV
;
A
#
# COMPACT_ATOMS: atom_id res chain seq x y z
N MET A 1 12.94 -8.56 -73.25
CA MET A 1 11.91 -8.00 -72.35
C MET A 1 12.38 -8.25 -70.94
N GLU A 2 12.92 -7.24 -70.25
CA GLU A 2 13.22 -7.37 -68.82
C GLU A 2 12.13 -6.66 -68.03
N GLN A 3 11.43 -7.44 -67.21
CA GLN A 3 10.32 -7.01 -66.40
C GLN A 3 10.88 -6.25 -65.18
N ILE A 4 10.66 -4.94 -65.12
CA ILE A 4 11.04 -4.12 -63.97
C ILE A 4 10.23 -4.58 -62.76
N MET A 5 10.86 -5.33 -61.85
CA MET A 5 10.25 -5.69 -60.58
C MET A 5 10.00 -4.43 -59.75
N LYS A 6 8.73 -4.09 -59.52
CA LYS A 6 8.35 -3.06 -58.55
C LYS A 6 8.31 -3.68 -57.16
N ASN A 7 9.21 -3.23 -56.29
CA ASN A 7 9.21 -3.60 -54.88
C ASN A 7 8.24 -2.70 -54.10
N TYR A 8 7.42 -3.30 -53.24
CA TYR A 8 6.50 -2.58 -52.35
C TYR A 8 6.98 -2.71 -50.91
N ILE A 9 6.87 -1.61 -50.16
CA ILE A 9 7.11 -1.56 -48.71
C ILE A 9 5.75 -1.51 -48.01
N LYS A 10 5.53 -2.39 -47.03
CA LYS A 10 4.42 -2.30 -46.07
C LYS A 10 4.96 -1.76 -44.75
N VAL A 11 4.43 -0.63 -44.32
CA VAL A 11 4.73 -0.02 -43.03
C VAL A 11 3.63 -0.40 -42.05
N TYR A 12 4.01 -0.96 -40.90
CA TYR A 12 3.10 -1.22 -39.79
C TYR A 12 3.39 -0.23 -38.67
N GLY A 13 2.38 0.55 -38.28
CA GLY A 13 2.45 1.38 -37.08
C GLY A 13 1.87 0.62 -35.91
N ILE A 14 2.68 0.31 -34.89
CA ILE A 14 2.19 -0.16 -33.59
C ILE A 14 2.17 1.06 -32.67
N VAL A 15 0.99 1.42 -32.18
CA VAL A 15 0.86 2.30 -31.01
C VAL A 15 0.89 1.40 -29.79
N LEU A 16 2.04 1.34 -29.11
CA LEU A 16 2.16 0.68 -27.82
C LEU A 16 1.77 1.71 -26.75
N THR A 17 0.49 1.78 -26.38
CA THR A 17 0.11 2.50 -25.17
C THR A 17 0.66 1.73 -23.98
N PHE A 18 1.70 2.27 -23.35
CA PHE A 18 2.13 1.86 -22.02
C PHE A 18 1.01 2.22 -21.03
N LEU A 19 0.23 1.23 -20.61
CA LEU A 19 -0.51 1.35 -19.36
C LEU A 19 0.55 1.24 -18.25
N LEU A 20 0.94 2.36 -17.65
CA LEU A 20 1.81 2.37 -16.47
C LEU A 20 1.02 1.77 -15.30
N LEU A 21 1.06 0.44 -15.19
CA LEU A 21 0.71 -0.22 -13.95
C LEU A 21 1.88 0.04 -13.00
N ASN A 22 1.68 0.95 -12.03
CA ASN A 22 2.59 1.12 -10.91
C ASN A 22 2.52 -0.16 -10.06
N TYR A 23 3.26 -1.18 -10.46
CA TYR A 23 3.55 -2.30 -9.59
C TYR A 23 4.63 -1.84 -8.61
N SER A 24 4.20 -1.34 -7.46
CA SER A 24 5.06 -1.29 -6.28
C SER A 24 5.35 -2.74 -5.90
N ILE A 25 6.58 -3.21 -6.13
CA ILE A 25 7.06 -4.41 -5.45
C ILE A 25 7.10 -4.01 -3.98
N SER A 26 6.19 -4.55 -3.19
CA SER A 26 6.27 -4.44 -1.73
C SER A 26 7.48 -5.28 -1.32
N LEU A 27 8.61 -4.60 -1.07
CA LEU A 27 9.62 -5.14 -0.20
C LEU A 27 8.96 -5.27 1.16
N ALA A 28 9.22 -6.35 1.92
CA ALA A 28 8.81 -6.47 3.30
C ALA A 28 9.10 -5.18 4.09
N GLU A 29 8.44 -5.01 5.24
CA GLU A 29 8.62 -3.85 6.12
C GLU A 29 10.08 -3.38 6.25
N SER A 30 10.27 -2.08 6.47
CA SER A 30 11.61 -1.51 6.61
C SER A 30 11.90 -1.15 8.06
N GLU A 31 12.68 -1.98 8.75
CA GLU A 31 13.18 -1.65 10.09
C GLU A 31 14.30 -0.57 10.08
N PRO A 32 14.39 0.29 11.12
CA PRO A 32 13.44 0.40 12.23
C PRO A 32 12.16 1.10 11.81
N ASN A 33 10.99 0.63 12.25
CA ASN A 33 9.69 1.29 12.04
C ASN A 33 8.89 1.49 13.35
N ASN A 34 9.55 1.28 14.50
CA ASN A 34 8.92 1.29 15.83
C ASN A 34 8.44 2.68 16.30
N GLU A 35 8.77 3.73 15.56
CA GLU A 35 8.36 5.11 15.82
C GLU A 35 7.64 5.72 14.61
N LEU A 36 6.66 6.60 14.86
CA LEU A 36 5.92 7.33 13.83
C LEU A 36 6.84 7.99 12.77
N ALA A 37 7.95 8.58 13.21
CA ALA A 37 8.90 9.25 12.32
C ALA A 37 9.60 8.29 11.34
N GLN A 38 9.61 7.00 11.67
CA GLN A 38 10.22 5.93 10.92
C GLN A 38 9.20 5.10 10.12
N ALA A 39 7.92 5.52 10.12
CA ALA A 39 6.84 4.74 9.53
C ALA A 39 7.14 4.28 8.08
N THR A 40 6.99 2.97 7.85
CA THR A 40 7.16 2.31 6.56
C THR A 40 6.08 2.78 5.59
N ALA A 41 6.47 3.15 4.36
CA ALA A 41 5.51 3.61 3.36
C ALA A 41 4.79 2.42 2.69
N LEU A 42 3.48 2.34 2.87
CA LEU A 42 2.62 1.40 2.17
C LEU A 42 1.95 2.08 0.97
N SER A 43 2.02 1.46 -0.20
CA SER A 43 1.31 1.99 -1.38
C SER A 43 -0.20 1.76 -1.22
N ILE A 44 -1.02 2.73 -1.64
CA ILE A 44 -2.48 2.55 -1.62
C ILE A 44 -2.90 1.38 -2.54
N ASN A 45 -3.93 0.64 -2.12
CA ASN A 45 -4.41 -0.57 -2.81
C ASN A 45 -3.33 -1.65 -3.02
N SER A 46 -2.36 -1.72 -2.10
CA SER A 46 -1.35 -2.77 -2.07
C SER A 46 -1.31 -3.42 -0.69
N SER A 47 -0.47 -4.44 -0.56
CA SER A 47 -0.25 -5.17 0.67
C SER A 47 1.24 -5.38 0.86
N ASP A 48 1.67 -5.41 2.12
CA ASP A 48 3.03 -5.75 2.52
C ASP A 48 3.03 -6.76 3.67
N ASN A 49 4.19 -7.34 3.95
CA ASN A 49 4.38 -8.21 5.11
C ASN A 49 5.25 -7.52 6.16
N GLY A 50 4.87 -7.67 7.43
CA GLY A 50 5.66 -7.27 8.60
C GLY A 50 5.74 -8.40 9.64
N SER A 51 6.49 -8.17 10.71
CA SER A 51 6.88 -9.18 11.68
C SER A 51 7.10 -8.62 13.09
N LEU A 52 6.12 -8.85 13.95
CA LEU A 52 6.25 -8.52 15.37
C LEU A 52 6.96 -9.64 16.14
N THR A 53 7.81 -9.25 17.10
CA THR A 53 8.53 -10.15 18.01
C THR A 53 8.44 -9.66 19.46
N TYR A 54 9.04 -10.40 20.41
CA TYR A 54 9.03 -9.97 21.82
C TYR A 54 9.74 -8.62 22.04
N SER A 55 10.75 -8.30 21.22
CA SER A 55 11.50 -7.04 21.30
C SER A 55 11.03 -5.99 20.30
N ASP A 56 10.08 -6.33 19.45
CA ASP A 56 9.62 -5.55 18.31
C ASP A 56 8.09 -5.61 18.27
N THR A 57 7.46 -4.68 18.99
CA THR A 57 6.04 -4.78 19.35
C THR A 57 5.18 -3.71 18.68
N TYR A 58 5.77 -2.90 17.81
CA TYR A 58 5.11 -1.79 17.15
C TYR A 58 5.65 -1.62 15.74
N ASP A 59 4.77 -1.72 14.75
CA ASP A 59 5.11 -1.38 13.37
C ASP A 59 4.31 -0.15 12.95
N TRP A 60 5.00 0.96 12.73
CA TRP A 60 4.37 2.12 12.12
C TRP A 60 4.42 2.03 10.60
N TRP A 61 3.27 2.28 9.99
CA TRP A 61 3.08 2.38 8.56
C TRP A 61 2.45 3.73 8.19
N LYS A 62 2.61 4.14 6.94
CA LYS A 62 1.95 5.33 6.39
C LYS A 62 1.46 5.11 4.97
N ILE A 63 0.30 5.67 4.67
CA ILE A 63 -0.29 5.70 3.34
C ILE A 63 -0.51 7.15 2.89
N ILE A 64 -0.33 7.41 1.60
CA ILE A 64 -0.64 8.72 0.99
C ILE A 64 -1.91 8.59 0.19
N LEU A 65 -2.98 9.23 0.65
CA LEU A 65 -4.27 9.30 -0.03
C LEU A 65 -4.29 10.52 -0.96
N PRO A 66 -4.25 10.37 -2.31
CA PRO A 66 -4.04 11.48 -3.24
C PRO A 66 -5.28 12.36 -3.47
N LYS A 67 -6.46 11.91 -3.04
CA LYS A 67 -7.75 12.60 -3.18
C LYS A 67 -8.69 12.17 -2.07
N ASP A 68 -9.69 12.99 -1.77
CA ASP A 68 -10.75 12.64 -0.82
C ASP A 68 -11.36 11.26 -1.15
N GLY A 69 -11.66 10.48 -0.11
CA GLY A 69 -12.14 9.12 -0.28
C GLY A 69 -12.30 8.37 1.03
N ASN A 70 -12.10 7.05 0.96
CA ASN A 70 -12.26 6.14 2.09
C ASN A 70 -10.95 5.39 2.33
N ILE A 71 -10.70 5.02 3.58
CA ILE A 71 -9.60 4.16 3.99
C ILE A 71 -10.20 2.87 4.55
N LYS A 72 -9.71 1.74 4.06
CA LYS A 72 -9.91 0.43 4.65
C LYS A 72 -8.53 -0.20 4.83
N ILE A 73 -8.18 -0.57 6.06
CA ILE A 73 -6.93 -1.28 6.37
C ILE A 73 -7.31 -2.59 7.04
N GLU A 74 -6.61 -3.65 6.65
CA GLU A 74 -6.82 -5.02 7.11
C GLU A 74 -5.46 -5.60 7.49
N THR A 75 -5.41 -6.35 8.58
CA THR A 75 -4.24 -7.17 8.93
C THR A 75 -4.63 -8.63 8.96
N TYR A 76 -3.68 -9.50 8.62
CA TYR A 76 -3.80 -10.95 8.74
C TYR A 76 -2.55 -11.46 9.44
N SER A 77 -2.67 -11.85 10.71
CA SER A 77 -1.55 -12.34 11.51
C SER A 77 -1.55 -13.87 11.59
N ASP A 78 -0.41 -14.45 11.99
CA ASP A 78 -0.30 -15.88 12.23
C ASP A 78 -1.18 -16.31 13.43
N ALA A 79 -1.59 -17.58 13.40
CA ALA A 79 -2.37 -18.17 14.49
C ALA A 79 -1.58 -18.12 15.81
N GLY A 80 -2.01 -17.24 16.72
CA GLY A 80 -1.38 -17.03 18.03
C GLY A 80 -0.73 -15.64 18.20
N LEU A 81 -0.61 -14.86 17.14
CA LEU A 81 -0.23 -13.44 17.21
C LEU A 81 -1.51 -12.60 17.17
N ASN A 82 -1.87 -12.02 18.32
CA ASN A 82 -2.96 -11.04 18.38
C ASN A 82 -2.37 -9.65 18.15
N VAL A 83 -2.83 -8.98 17.09
CA VAL A 83 -2.43 -7.60 16.77
C VAL A 83 -3.59 -6.68 17.04
N ASP A 84 -3.30 -5.46 17.50
CA ASP A 84 -4.27 -4.38 17.46
C ASP A 84 -3.99 -3.56 16.18
N LEU A 85 -4.99 -2.87 15.66
CA LEU A 85 -4.84 -2.03 14.48
C LEU A 85 -5.35 -0.63 14.80
N TYR A 86 -4.51 0.38 14.67
CA TYR A 86 -4.87 1.76 14.94
C TYR A 86 -4.68 2.63 13.70
N LEU A 87 -5.66 3.48 13.39
CA LEU A 87 -5.57 4.49 12.33
C LEU A 87 -5.45 5.89 12.95
N TYR A 88 -4.42 6.61 12.56
CA TYR A 88 -4.13 7.98 12.98
C TYR A 88 -4.29 8.97 11.81
N ASP A 89 -4.78 10.17 12.14
CA ASP A 89 -4.93 11.29 11.21
C ASP A 89 -3.58 11.83 10.73
N THR A 90 -3.65 12.79 9.82
CA THR A 90 -2.56 13.54 9.20
C THR A 90 -1.62 14.26 10.15
N ASP A 91 -2.05 14.52 11.39
CA ASP A 91 -1.20 15.07 12.45
C ASP A 91 -0.27 14.02 13.11
N GLY A 92 -0.47 12.73 12.81
CA GLY A 92 0.31 11.62 13.35
C GLY A 92 0.07 11.31 14.83
N SER A 93 -0.96 11.89 15.45
CA SER A 93 -1.23 11.77 16.90
C SER A 93 -2.70 11.55 17.25
N THR A 94 -3.62 12.08 16.43
CA THR A 94 -5.05 11.90 16.61
C THR A 94 -5.46 10.54 16.06
N ARG A 95 -5.78 9.59 16.95
CA ARG A 95 -6.37 8.32 16.54
C ARG A 95 -7.81 8.54 16.10
N ILE A 96 -8.15 8.12 14.88
CA ILE A 96 -9.46 8.30 14.26
C ILE A 96 -10.26 7.00 14.15
N ASP A 97 -9.62 5.84 14.18
CA ASP A 97 -10.27 4.52 14.23
C ASP A 97 -9.35 3.45 14.84
N TYR A 98 -9.92 2.30 15.22
CA TYR A 98 -9.16 1.14 15.67
C TYR A 98 -9.92 -0.19 15.55
N GLY A 99 -9.18 -1.28 15.36
CA GLY A 99 -9.58 -2.68 15.55
C GLY A 99 -8.79 -3.30 16.70
N HIS A 100 -9.44 -4.10 17.54
CA HIS A 100 -8.82 -4.76 18.70
C HIS A 100 -9.48 -6.11 19.02
N GLN A 101 -9.96 -6.79 18.00
CA GLN A 101 -10.63 -8.07 18.21
C GLN A 101 -9.62 -9.13 18.65
N THR A 102 -10.15 -10.26 19.14
CA THR A 102 -9.30 -11.42 19.40
C THR A 102 -9.28 -12.27 18.14
N GLY A 103 -8.09 -12.49 17.59
CA GLY A 103 -7.93 -13.36 16.44
C GLY A 103 -6.77 -12.96 15.54
N ALA A 104 -6.81 -13.54 14.34
CA ALA A 104 -5.78 -13.36 13.33
C ALA A 104 -6.12 -12.23 12.33
N TYR A 105 -7.20 -11.48 12.54
CA TYR A 105 -7.71 -10.52 11.56
C TYR A 105 -8.26 -9.28 12.25
N GLU A 106 -7.68 -8.13 11.92
CA GLU A 106 -8.22 -6.82 12.29
C GLU A 106 -8.59 -6.01 11.05
N VAL A 107 -9.54 -5.08 11.25
CA VAL A 107 -9.98 -4.18 10.20
C VAL A 107 -10.42 -2.84 10.77
N VAL A 108 -10.06 -1.76 10.08
CA VAL A 108 -10.59 -0.40 10.28
C VAL A 108 -11.21 0.11 8.98
N ASN A 109 -12.32 0.84 9.08
CA ASN A 109 -13.04 1.39 7.94
C ASN A 109 -13.41 2.84 8.24
N TYR A 110 -12.82 3.78 7.51
CA TYR A 110 -13.05 5.21 7.70
C TYR A 110 -13.45 5.89 6.39
N GLU A 111 -14.63 6.48 6.37
CA GLU A 111 -15.23 7.06 5.17
C GLU A 111 -15.13 8.59 5.12
N ASN A 112 -15.21 9.15 3.90
CA ASN A 112 -15.29 10.60 3.67
C ASN A 112 -14.11 11.40 4.21
N ILE A 113 -12.92 10.82 4.16
CA ILE A 113 -11.68 11.40 4.65
C ILE A 113 -10.99 12.24 3.57
N LYS A 114 -10.28 13.29 3.98
CA LYS A 114 -9.57 14.20 3.05
C LYS A 114 -8.32 13.56 2.48
N SER A 115 -7.86 14.03 1.32
CA SER A 115 -6.52 13.71 0.84
C SER A 115 -5.47 14.07 1.89
N GLY A 116 -4.50 13.20 2.13
CA GLY A 116 -3.52 13.38 3.20
C GLY A 116 -2.62 12.16 3.38
N THR A 117 -1.65 12.30 4.28
CA THR A 117 -0.83 11.16 4.73
C THR A 117 -1.41 10.66 6.05
N TYR A 118 -1.81 9.40 6.10
CA TYR A 118 -2.37 8.78 7.31
C TYR A 118 -1.41 7.74 7.84
N TYR A 119 -1.45 7.53 9.15
CA TYR A 119 -0.53 6.62 9.82
C TYR A 119 -1.30 5.45 10.42
N ILE A 120 -0.68 4.28 10.35
CA ILE A 120 -1.23 3.04 10.85
C ILE A 120 -0.22 2.51 11.86
N LEU A 121 -0.71 2.07 13.01
CA LEU A 121 0.09 1.35 13.99
C LEU A 121 -0.49 -0.05 14.11
N VAL A 122 0.38 -1.04 13.95
CA VAL A 122 0.12 -2.45 14.24
C VAL A 122 0.95 -2.85 15.46
#